data_AF-A0A654CYL5-F1
#
_entry.id   AF-A0A654CYL5-F1
#
_cell.length_a   1.000
_cell.length_b   1.000
_cell.length_c   1.000
_cell.angle_alpha   90.00
_cell.angle_beta   90.00
_cell.angle_gamma   90.00
#
_symmetry.space_group_name_H-M   'P 1'
#
loop_
_entity.id
_entity.type
_entity.pdbx_description
1 polymer ?
#
loop_
_entity_poly.entity_id
_entity_poly.type
_entity_poly.pdbx_seq_one_letter_code
_entity_poly.pdbx_strand_id
1 'polypeptide(L)' 'MATVLKHFDTFDPAAWLTAMAQIGGGYALGSGRRLALMVDDCHPEDLTTVMSPLIGRPDRQEAIKAAIEQRQLGQVA' A
#
# COMPACT_ATOMS: atom_id res chain seq x y z
N MET A 1 -35.23 3.62 11.01
CA MET A 1 -34.27 2.87 10.18
C MET A 1 -33.12 3.81 9.84
N ALA A 2 -31.98 3.66 10.50
CA ALA A 2 -30.84 4.56 10.31
C ALA A 2 -30.02 4.07 9.09
N THR A 3 -29.91 4.92 8.07
CA THR A 3 -29.02 4.70 6.94
C THR A 3 -27.58 4.78 7.46
N VAL A 4 -26.98 3.62 7.70
CA VAL A 4 -25.53 3.51 7.92
C VAL A 4 -24.86 3.92 6.62
N LEU A 5 -24.34 5.14 6.58
CA LEU A 5 -23.31 5.51 5.61
C LEU A 5 -22.14 4.57 5.85
N LYS A 6 -22.06 3.49 5.07
CA LYS A 6 -20.84 2.71 4.92
C LYS A 6 -19.80 3.70 4.38
N HIS A 7 -19.00 4.28 5.27
CA HIS A 7 -17.71 4.86 4.88
C HIS A 7 -16.96 3.71 4.22
N PHE A 8 -16.99 3.66 2.88
CA PHE A 8 -16.02 2.87 2.14
C PHE A 8 -14.70 3.57 2.38
N ASP A 9 -13.99 3.12 3.42
CA ASP A 9 -12.58 3.41 3.65
C ASP A 9 -11.83 2.82 2.45
N THR A 10 -11.83 3.58 1.37
CA THR A 10 -11.39 3.12 0.05
C THR A 10 -9.89 3.28 0.05
N PHE A 11 -9.22 2.25 0.55
CA PHE A 11 -7.78 2.15 0.48
C PHE A 11 -7.38 2.08 -1.00
N ASP A 12 -6.68 3.11 -1.47
CA ASP A 12 -6.12 3.13 -2.83
C ASP A 12 -4.68 2.58 -2.79
N PRO A 13 -4.45 1.36 -3.30
CA PRO A 13 -3.12 0.77 -3.30
C PRO A 13 -2.13 1.51 -4.22
N ALA A 14 -2.60 2.15 -5.29
CA ALA A 14 -1.73 2.90 -6.19
C ALA A 14 -1.26 4.20 -5.53
N ALA A 15 -2.16 4.92 -4.85
CA ALA A 15 -1.82 6.08 -4.05
C ALA A 15 -0.88 5.72 -2.89
N TRP A 16 -1.11 4.59 -2.23
CA TRP A 16 -0.25 4.08 -1.17
C TRP A 16 1.17 3.78 -1.67
N LEU A 17 1.31 3.11 -2.82
CA LEU A 17 2.62 2.84 -3.43
C LEU A 17 3.37 4.13 -3.79
N THR A 18 2.65 5.15 -4.27
CA THR A 18 3.23 6.47 -4.54
C THR A 18 3.68 7.15 -3.24
N ALA A 19 2.88 7.13 -2.19
CA ALA A 19 3.24 7.68 -0.88
C ALA A 19 4.48 6.98 -0.30
N MET A 20 4.56 5.65 -0.40
CA MET A 20 5.73 4.88 0.01
C MET A 20 7.00 5.33 -0.73
N ALA A 21 6.92 5.57 -2.04
CA ALA A 21 8.04 6.07 -2.82
C ALA A 21 8.43 7.52 -2.47
N GLN A 22 7.46 8.37 -2.14
CA GLN A 22 7.69 9.77 -1.78
C GLN A 22 8.47 9.93 -0.47
N ILE A 23 8.32 9.00 0.48
CA ILE A 23 9.03 9.03 1.77
C ILE A 23 10.44 8.41 1.68
N GLY A 24 10.97 8.17 0.48
CA GLY A 24 12.25 7.48 0.28
C GLY A 24 12.15 5.95 0.41
N GLY A 25 10.93 5.42 0.49
CA GLY A 25 10.68 4.00 0.55
C GLY A 25 10.70 3.33 -0.83
N GLY A 26 10.81 2.00 -0.81
CA GLY A 26 10.69 1.13 -1.96
C GLY A 26 9.84 -0.08 -1.62
N TYR A 27 9.39 -0.76 -2.67
CA TYR A 27 8.61 -1.97 -2.54
C TYR A 27 9.01 -2.99 -3.61
N ALA A 28 8.90 -4.27 -3.27
CA ALA A 28 9.12 -5.35 -4.21
C ALA A 28 8.17 -6.50 -3.91
N LEU A 29 7.83 -7.25 -4.96
CA LEU A 29 7.14 -8.52 -4.84
C LEU A 29 8.14 -9.66 -5.06
N GLY A 30 8.47 -10.37 -3.97
CA GLY A 30 9.37 -11.51 -3.98
C GLY A 30 8.67 -12.81 -4.42
N SER A 31 9.44 -13.90 -4.46
CA SER A 31 8.92 -15.23 -4.77
C SER A 31 7.75 -15.61 -3.85
N GLY A 32 6.72 -16.24 -4.42
CA GLY A 32 5.48 -16.57 -3.70
C GLY A 32 4.62 -15.35 -3.33
N ARG A 33 4.70 -14.26 -4.10
CA ARG A 33 3.92 -13.01 -3.88
C ARG A 33 4.14 -12.42 -2.48
N ARG A 34 5.37 -12.50 -1.95
CA ARG A 34 5.71 -11.86 -0.68
C ARG A 34 5.97 -10.38 -0.91
N LEU A 35 5.25 -9.53 -0.19
CA LEU A 35 5.45 -8.09 -0.22
C LEU A 35 6.66 -7.74 0.66
N ALA A 36 7.68 -7.13 0.06
CA ALA A 36 8.82 -6.56 0.77
C ALA A 36 8.74 -5.03 0.69
N LEU A 37 8.88 -4.38 1.84
CA LEU A 37 8.94 -2.93 1.98
C LEU A 37 10.34 -2.57 2.45
N MET A 38 10.96 -1.63 1.74
CA MET A 38 12.32 -1.15 2.01
C MET A 38 12.22 0.34 2.32
N VAL A 39 12.96 0.82 3.31
CA VAL A 39 13.02 2.23 3.66
C VAL A 39 14.47 2.59 3.94
N ASP A 40 14.88 3.76 3.47
CA ASP A 40 16.20 4.33 3.74
C ASP A 40 16.01 5.81 4.09
N ASP A 41 16.63 6.28 5.18
CA ASP A 41 16.59 7.67 5.66
C ASP A 41 15.20 8.35 5.61
N CYS A 42 14.15 7.66 6.08
CA CYS A 42 12.79 8.20 6.14
C CYS A 42 12.47 8.80 7.52
N HIS A 43 11.69 9.89 7.56
CA HIS A 43 11.24 10.45 8.83
C HIS A 43 10.28 9.47 9.55
N PRO A 44 10.45 9.18 10.85
CA PRO A 44 9.66 8.15 11.53
C PRO A 44 8.15 8.39 11.53
N GLU A 45 7.73 9.66 11.53
CA GLU A 45 6.31 10.02 11.52
C GLU A 45 5.65 9.77 10.15
N ASP A 46 6.39 9.99 9.07
CA ASP A 46 5.94 9.69 7.70
C ASP A 46 5.81 8.18 7.50
N LEU A 47 6.81 7.41 7.97
CA LEU A 47 6.75 5.95 7.94
C LEU A 47 5.55 5.43 8.74
N THR A 48 5.31 5.97 9.92
CA THR A 48 4.16 5.58 10.75
C THR A 48 2.84 5.86 10.03
N THR A 49 2.74 7.02 9.37
CA THR A 49 1.56 7.42 8.59
C THR A 49 1.33 6.49 7.40
N VAL A 50 2.37 6.14 6.64
CA VAL A 50 2.28 5.23 5.50
C VAL A 50 1.98 3.79 5.95
N MET A 51 2.53 3.34 7.07
CA MET A 51 2.34 1.95 7.54
C MET A 51 1.01 1.73 8.26
N SER A 52 0.49 2.74 8.96
CA SER A 52 -0.73 2.64 9.77
C SER A 52 -1.93 2.01 9.03
N PRO A 53 -2.22 2.37 7.76
CA PRO A 53 -3.29 1.73 6.99
C PRO A 53 -3.16 0.22 6.81
N LEU A 54 -1.96 -0.36 6.91
CA LEU A 54 -1.71 -1.79 6.68
C LEU A 54 -1.78 -2.63 7.96
N ILE A 55 -1.71 -2.00 9.13
CA ILE A 55 -1.67 -2.70 10.41
C ILE A 55 -2.99 -3.42 10.64
N GLY A 56 -2.93 -4.74 10.77
CA GLY A 56 -4.13 -5.58 10.97
C GLY A 56 -5.06 -5.69 9.75
N ARG A 57 -4.62 -5.26 8.57
CA ARG A 57 -5.41 -5.24 7.32
C ARG A 57 -4.75 -6.09 6.22
N PRO A 58 -4.86 -7.43 6.28
CA PRO A 58 -4.27 -8.30 5.25
C PRO A 58 -4.91 -8.09 3.87
N ASP A 59 -6.17 -7.66 3.82
CA ASP A 59 -6.87 -7.29 2.58
C ASP A 59 -6.17 -6.17 1.80
N ARG A 60 -5.64 -5.16 2.53
CA ARG A 60 -4.89 -4.04 1.93
C ARG A 60 -3.52 -4.47 1.43
N GLN A 61 -2.88 -5.40 2.14
CA GLN A 61 -1.62 -5.99 1.67
C GLN A 61 -1.83 -6.77 0.36
N GLU A 62 -2.91 -7.53 0.24
CA GLU A 62 -3.26 -8.20 -1.02
C GLU A 62 -3.59 -7.20 -2.13
N ALA A 63 -4.31 -6.11 -1.83
CA ALA A 63 -4.58 -5.05 -2.79
C ALA A 63 -3.28 -4.38 -3.30
N ILE A 64 -2.30 -4.14 -2.43
CA ILE A 64 -0.98 -3.64 -2.81
C ILE A 64 -0.27 -4.62 -3.75
N LYS A 65 -0.24 -5.91 -3.39
CA LYS A 65 0.41 -6.94 -4.23
C LYS A 65 -0.21 -6.96 -5.63
N ALA A 66 -1.53 -6.97 -5.72
CA ALA A 66 -2.24 -6.93 -6.99
C ALA A 66 -1.90 -5.67 -7.80
N ALA A 67 -1.83 -4.51 -7.17
CA ALA A 67 -1.43 -3.26 -7.83
C ALA A 67 0.03 -3.30 -8.34
N ILE A 68 0.95 -3.90 -7.58
CA ILE A 68 2.34 -4.09 -8.04
C ILE A 68 2.37 -5.03 -9.25
N GLU A 69 1.63 -6.14 -9.22
CA GLU A 69 1.54 -7.08 -10.35
C GLU A 69 0.98 -6.39 -11.60
N GLN A 70 -0.08 -5.59 -11.47
CA GLN A 70 -0.64 -4.83 -12.57
C GLN A 70 0.36 -3.81 -13.16
N ARG A 71 1.14 -3.11 -12.31
CA ARG A 71 2.22 -2.23 -12.77
C ARG A 71 3.31 -3.01 -13.51
N GLN A 72 3.74 -4.15 -12.98
CA GLN A 72 4.76 -5.00 -13.63
C GLN A 72 4.32 -5.56 -14.98
N LEU A 73 3.03 -5.83 -15.13
CA LEU A 73 2.42 -6.26 -16.39
C LEU A 73 2.19 -5.10 -17.38
N GLY A 74 2.57 -3.86 -17.03
CA GLY A 74 2.38 -2.67 -17.86
C GLY A 74 0.91 -2.23 -17.98
N GLN A 75 0.04 -2.68 -17.09
CA GLN A 75 -1.41 -2.44 -17.16
C GLN A 75 -1.86 -1.15 -16.44
N VAL A 76 -0.97 -0.55 -15.65
CA VAL A 76 -1.24 0.71 -14.93
C VAL A 76 -0.02 1.61 -15.09
N ALA A 77 -0.20 2.74 -15.79
CA ALA A 77 0.77 3.80 -16.00
C ALA A 77 0.62 4.90 -14.95
#